data_AF-A0A640UP66-F1
#
_entry.id   AF-A0A640UP66-F1
#
_cell.length_a   1.000
_cell.length_b   1.000
_cell.length_c   1.000
_cell.angle_alpha   90.00
_cell.angle_beta   90.00
_cell.angle_gamma   90.00
#
_symmetry.space_group_name_H-M   'P 1'
#
loop_
_entity.id
_entity.type
_entity.pdbx_description
1 polymer ?
#
loop_
_entity_poly.entity_id
_entity_poly.type
_entity_poly.pdbx_seq_one_letter_code
_entity_poly.pdbx_strand_id
1 'polypeptide(L)'
;MFPKSKSGRFGTFALCFLTGALAGVLAAGPVQAAHEGDDLAEYEGRVVAKEGLILRTGPSTAFRAIGLKEYGSVVGIACQINGQRVEGNPVWYKLSDASYVWSSTRHIVNDGAEPRWC
;
A
#
# COMPACT_ATOMS: atom_id res chain seq x y z
N MET A 1 -15.57 -20.86 11.80
CA MET A 1 -16.59 -20.91 10.73
C MET A 1 -16.90 -19.49 10.29
N PHE A 2 -16.35 -19.04 9.16
CA PHE A 2 -16.73 -17.79 8.51
C PHE A 2 -17.53 -18.15 7.25
N PRO A 3 -18.79 -17.70 7.07
CA PRO A 3 -19.48 -17.90 5.81
C PRO A 3 -18.94 -16.92 4.76
N LYS A 4 -18.38 -17.48 3.67
CA LYS A 4 -18.08 -16.75 2.44
C LYS A 4 -19.38 -16.28 1.78
N SER A 5 -19.49 -14.97 1.53
CA SER A 5 -20.54 -14.42 0.69
C SER A 5 -20.17 -14.60 -0.79
N LYS A 6 -21.00 -15.36 -1.53
CA LYS A 6 -20.99 -15.48 -3.00
C LYS A 6 -21.86 -14.35 -3.56
N SER A 7 -21.28 -13.45 -4.35
CA SER A 7 -22.06 -12.49 -5.17
C SER A 7 -22.26 -13.04 -6.59
N GLY A 8 -23.45 -12.79 -7.12
CA GLY A 8 -24.13 -13.59 -8.12
C GLY A 8 -23.75 -13.34 -9.58
N ARG A 9 -23.85 -14.41 -10.38
CA ARG A 9 -23.94 -14.39 -11.83
C ARG A 9 -25.33 -13.89 -12.23
N PHE A 10 -25.40 -12.77 -12.94
CA PHE A 10 -26.55 -12.43 -13.77
C PHE A 10 -26.19 -12.72 -15.23
N GLY A 11 -26.87 -13.71 -15.78
CA GLY A 11 -26.76 -14.11 -17.16
C GLY A 11 -27.51 -13.14 -18.07
N THR A 12 -26.91 -12.85 -19.21
CA THR A 12 -27.62 -12.32 -20.37
C THR A 12 -27.52 -13.38 -21.46
N PHE A 13 -28.63 -14.07 -21.68
CA PHE A 13 -28.91 -14.89 -22.84
C PHE A 13 -29.16 -13.93 -24.02
N ALA A 14 -28.39 -14.05 -25.10
CA ALA A 14 -28.75 -13.51 -26.41
C ALA A 14 -28.17 -14.44 -27.48
N LEU A 15 -28.99 -15.37 -27.96
CA LEU A 15 -28.78 -16.04 -29.24
C LEU A 15 -28.90 -15.00 -30.36
N CYS A 16 -28.07 -15.09 -31.41
CA CYS A 16 -28.54 -15.39 -32.78
C CYS A 16 -27.49 -15.20 -33.90
N PHE A 17 -27.44 -16.23 -34.77
CA PHE A 17 -27.13 -16.27 -36.22
C PHE A 17 -25.69 -16.10 -36.77
N LEU A 18 -25.14 -17.27 -37.17
CA LEU A 18 -24.64 -17.67 -38.51
C LEU A 18 -23.83 -16.69 -39.41
N THR A 19 -22.65 -17.21 -39.80
CA THR A 19 -21.91 -17.06 -41.08
C THR A 19 -21.36 -15.70 -41.50
N GLY A 20 -20.02 -15.64 -41.59
CA GLY A 20 -19.30 -14.61 -42.34
C GLY A 20 -17.80 -14.65 -42.06
N ALA A 21 -17.05 -15.42 -42.85
CA ALA A 21 -15.59 -15.36 -42.85
C ALA A 21 -15.14 -14.06 -43.53
N LEU A 22 -14.57 -13.13 -42.76
CA LEU A 22 -13.76 -12.02 -43.25
C LEU A 22 -12.52 -11.92 -42.39
N ALA A 23 -11.36 -12.11 -43.03
CA ALA A 23 -10.04 -11.92 -42.47
C ALA A 23 -9.88 -10.48 -41.98
N GLY A 24 -9.95 -10.29 -40.67
CA GLY A 24 -9.60 -9.04 -39.99
C GLY A 24 -8.25 -9.20 -39.30
N VAL A 25 -7.29 -8.39 -39.70
CA VAL A 25 -5.92 -8.32 -39.16
C VAL A 25 -5.94 -8.32 -37.63
N LEU A 26 -5.30 -9.32 -37.02
CA LEU A 26 -4.94 -9.30 -35.60
C LEU A 26 -3.77 -8.33 -35.41
N ALA A 27 -4.07 -7.03 -35.44
CA ALA A 27 -3.22 -6.07 -34.74
C ALA A 27 -3.62 -6.13 -33.27
N ALA A 28 -3.25 -7.23 -32.59
CA ALA A 28 -3.15 -7.26 -31.15
C ALA A 28 -1.98 -6.35 -30.75
N GLY A 29 -2.15 -5.04 -30.93
CA GLY A 29 -1.33 -4.07 -30.24
C GLY A 29 -1.53 -4.35 -28.74
N PRO A 30 -0.46 -4.32 -27.94
CA PRO A 30 -0.65 -4.40 -26.51
C PRO A 30 -1.53 -3.20 -26.13
N VAL A 31 -2.74 -3.46 -25.62
CA VAL A 31 -3.33 -2.59 -24.61
C VAL A 31 -2.37 -2.75 -23.43
N GLN A 32 -1.31 -1.96 -23.45
CA GLN A 32 -0.74 -1.48 -22.22
C GLN A 32 -1.89 -0.68 -21.62
N ALA A 33 -2.66 -1.35 -20.77
CA ALA A 33 -3.20 -0.66 -19.62
C ALA A 33 -1.98 0.01 -19.01
N ALA A 34 -1.80 1.30 -19.34
CA ALA A 34 -1.02 2.17 -18.50
C ALA A 34 -1.65 1.93 -17.13
N HIS A 35 -0.94 1.19 -16.29
CA HIS A 35 -1.12 1.34 -14.87
C HIS A 35 -0.76 2.80 -14.67
N GLU A 36 -1.76 3.67 -14.75
CA GLU A 36 -1.72 4.95 -14.08
C GLU A 36 -1.33 4.55 -12.67
N GLY A 37 -0.05 4.75 -12.35
CA GLY A 37 0.42 4.72 -11.00
C GLY A 37 -0.35 5.82 -10.31
N ASP A 38 -1.54 5.47 -9.81
CA ASP A 38 -1.85 5.82 -8.44
C ASP A 38 -0.53 5.54 -7.70
N ASP A 39 0.11 6.58 -7.17
CA ASP A 39 1.29 6.47 -6.30
C ASP A 39 0.90 5.77 -4.99
N LEU A 40 0.30 4.59 -5.12
CA LEU A 40 0.05 3.60 -4.10
C LEU A 40 1.44 3.29 -3.58
N ALA A 41 1.66 3.68 -2.33
CA ALA A 41 2.96 3.56 -1.71
C ALA A 41 3.55 2.18 -2.01
N GLU A 42 4.65 2.16 -2.76
CA GLU A 42 5.31 0.93 -3.21
C GLU A 42 5.63 0.00 -2.04
N TYR A 43 5.76 0.60 -0.85
CA TYR A 43 5.94 -0.09 0.41
C TYR A 43 4.77 0.25 1.35
N GLU A 44 4.10 -0.78 1.86
CA GLU A 44 3.06 -0.63 2.86
C GLU A 44 3.57 -1.10 4.23
N GLY A 45 3.04 -0.49 5.29
CA GLY A 45 3.25 -0.96 6.65
C GLY A 45 1.96 -0.98 7.44
N ARG A 46 1.83 -1.98 8.31
CA ARG A 46 0.70 -2.14 9.22
C ARG A 46 1.09 -1.77 10.64
N VAL A 47 0.31 -0.88 11.26
CA VAL A 47 0.49 -0.50 12.64
C VAL A 47 0.10 -1.66 13.56
N VAL A 48 1.03 -2.09 14.42
CA VAL A 48 0.84 -3.19 15.38
C VAL A 48 0.97 -2.74 16.84
N ALA A 49 1.35 -1.48 17.09
CA ALA A 49 1.27 -0.89 18.43
C ALA A 49 -0.20 -0.71 18.85
N LYS A 50 -0.58 -1.25 20.01
CA LYS A 50 -1.97 -1.21 20.51
C LYS A 50 -2.40 0.20 20.89
N GLU A 51 -1.46 1.01 21.37
CA GLU A 51 -1.64 2.41 21.74
C GLU A 51 -1.57 3.35 20.52
N GLY A 52 -1.31 2.79 19.33
CA GLY A 52 -1.13 3.52 18.08
C GLY A 52 0.31 3.96 17.80
N LEU A 53 0.51 4.54 16.63
CA LEU A 53 1.80 4.98 16.11
C LEU A 53 1.80 6.49 15.91
N ILE A 54 2.65 7.18 16.67
CA ILE A 54 2.75 8.64 16.65
C ILE A 54 3.42 9.12 15.36
N LEU A 55 2.74 10.00 14.65
CA LEU A 55 3.25 10.70 13.47
C LEU A 55 4.05 11.93 13.89
N ARG A 56 5.21 12.16 13.27
CA ARG A 56 6.09 13.29 13.57
C ARG A 56 6.47 14.07 12.33
N THR A 57 6.90 15.32 12.52
CA THR A 57 7.43 16.16 11.42
C THR A 57 8.88 15.81 11.01
N GLY A 58 9.55 14.91 11.74
CA GLY A 58 10.93 14.51 11.44
C GLY A 58 11.33 13.23 12.17
N PRO A 59 12.47 12.61 11.80
CA PRO A 59 12.91 11.30 12.27
C PRO A 59 13.59 11.36 13.65
N SER A 60 12.92 11.99 14.61
CA SER A 60 13.36 12.09 16.01
C SER A 60 12.19 12.37 16.92
N THR A 61 12.24 11.89 18.16
CA THR A 61 11.23 12.13 19.18
C THR A 61 11.19 13.59 19.65
N ALA A 62 12.20 14.39 19.31
CA ALA A 62 12.22 15.84 19.56
C ALA A 62 11.37 16.63 18.54
N PHE A 63 11.08 16.06 17.37
CA PHE A 63 10.16 16.69 16.41
C PHE A 63 8.72 16.61 16.91
N ARG A 64 7.95 17.65 16.57
CA ARG A 64 6.54 17.79 16.94
C ARG A 64 5.73 16.57 16.49
N ALA A 65 4.93 16.03 17.40
CA ALA A 65 3.90 15.07 17.07
C ALA A 65 2.75 15.77 16.33
N ILE A 66 2.32 15.21 15.20
CA ILE A 66 1.30 15.79 14.33
C ILE A 66 0.04 14.94 14.20
N GLY A 67 0.05 13.74 14.77
CA GLY A 67 -1.09 12.84 14.74
C GLY A 67 -0.75 11.47 15.28
N LEU A 68 -1.71 10.56 15.14
CA LEU A 68 -1.64 9.17 15.55
C LEU A 68 -2.25 8.31 14.45
N LYS A 69 -1.63 7.16 14.16
CA LYS A 69 -2.25 6.08 13.39
C LYS A 69 -2.65 4.97 14.35
N GLU A 70 -3.89 4.53 14.27
CA GLU A 70 -4.43 3.53 15.20
C GLU A 70 -3.91 2.14 14.87
N TYR A 71 -4.00 1.23 15.84
CA TYR A 71 -3.71 -0.18 15.66
C TYR A 71 -4.46 -0.75 14.44
N GLY A 72 -3.77 -1.54 13.63
CA GLY A 72 -4.31 -2.17 12.42
C GLY A 72 -4.36 -1.26 11.19
N SER A 73 -4.10 0.05 11.34
CA SER A 73 -4.01 0.98 10.21
C SER A 73 -2.92 0.54 9.24
N VAL A 74 -3.21 0.62 7.94
CA VAL A 74 -2.22 0.47 6.88
C VAL A 74 -1.75 1.88 6.47
N VAL A 75 -0.44 2.06 6.37
CA VAL A 75 0.18 3.31 5.96
C VAL A 75 1.11 3.06 4.78
N GLY A 76 1.14 4.03 3.87
CA GLY A 76 2.12 4.05 2.81
C GLY A 76 3.48 4.56 3.31
N ILE A 77 4.54 3.84 2.99
CA ILE A 77 5.92 4.16 3.30
C ILE A 77 6.63 4.60 2.00
N ALA A 78 7.23 5.78 2.02
CA ALA A 78 7.99 6.30 0.89
C ALA A 78 9.44 5.75 0.87
N CYS A 79 10.10 5.76 2.03
CA CYS A 79 11.45 5.23 2.21
C CYS A 79 11.83 5.15 3.70
N GLN A 80 12.92 4.45 4.01
CA GLN A 80 13.52 4.41 5.34
C GLN A 80 14.72 5.36 5.46
N ILE A 81 14.89 5.97 6.63
CA ILE A 81 15.92 6.99 6.89
C ILE A 81 16.51 6.82 8.29
N ASN A 82 17.80 7.14 8.44
CA ASN A 82 18.43 7.20 9.75
C ASN A 82 18.03 8.48 10.49
N GLY A 83 17.69 8.33 11.75
CA GLY A 83 17.30 9.42 12.64
C GLY A 83 17.82 9.21 14.06
N GLN A 84 17.08 9.75 15.03
CA GLN A 84 17.39 9.49 16.43
C GLN A 84 17.29 7.99 16.72
N ARG A 85 18.27 7.44 17.43
CA ARG A 85 18.20 6.08 17.97
C ARG A 85 17.15 6.01 19.07
N VAL A 86 16.10 5.24 18.84
CA VAL A 86 15.10 4.90 19.84
C VAL A 86 15.23 3.42 20.12
N GLU A 87 15.42 3.06 21.40
CA GLU A 87 15.56 1.65 21.84
C GLU A 87 16.57 0.84 21.02
N GLY A 88 17.69 1.49 20.65
CA GLY A 88 18.77 0.87 19.86
C GLY A 88 18.55 0.85 18.34
N ASN A 89 17.36 1.22 17.83
CA ASN A 89 17.06 1.28 16.40
C ASN A 89 17.18 2.72 15.85
N PRO A 90 18.12 3.02 14.92
CA PRO A 90 18.24 4.33 14.28
C PRO A 90 17.24 4.56 13.15
N VAL A 91 16.52 3.54 12.70
CA VAL A 91 15.72 3.60 11.47
C VAL A 91 14.34 4.19 11.73
N TRP A 92 13.93 5.10 10.86
CA TRP A 92 12.61 5.70 10.81
C TRP A 92 12.01 5.49 9.42
N TYR A 93 10.69 5.44 9.32
CA TYR A 93 9.99 5.46 8.05
C TYR A 93 9.46 6.85 7.76
N LYS A 94 9.74 7.35 6.56
CA LYS A 94 9.04 8.48 5.97
C LYS A 94 7.80 7.95 5.27
N LEU A 95 6.63 8.41 5.68
CA LEU A 95 5.36 8.02 5.09
C LEU A 95 5.08 8.83 3.81
N SER A 96 4.13 8.36 3.01
CA SER A 96 3.73 9.03 1.76
C SER A 96 3.16 10.44 1.97
N ASP A 97 2.60 10.72 3.15
CA ASP A 97 2.15 12.07 3.56
C ASP A 97 3.28 12.97 4.09
N ALA A 98 4.54 12.56 3.89
CA ALA A 98 5.76 13.20 4.37
C ALA A 98 5.91 13.29 5.91
N SER A 99 5.05 12.60 6.67
CA SER A 99 5.26 12.40 8.10
C SER A 99 6.30 11.31 8.38
N TYR A 100 6.74 11.21 9.64
CA TYR A 100 7.75 10.26 10.08
C TYR A 100 7.22 9.41 11.24
N VAL A 101 7.51 8.12 11.17
CA VAL A 101 7.19 7.15 12.23
C VAL A 101 8.40 6.30 12.57
N TRP A 102 8.43 5.77 13.79
CA TRP A 102 9.49 4.85 14.19
C TRP A 102 9.26 3.47 13.58
N SER A 103 10.32 2.88 13.00
CA SER A 103 10.26 1.65 12.17
C SER A 103 10.23 0.33 12.96
N SER A 104 10.15 0.38 14.28
CA SER A 104 10.21 -0.83 15.11
C SER A 104 9.10 -1.80 14.77
N THR A 105 9.43 -3.09 14.67
CA THR A 105 8.44 -4.17 14.48
C THR A 105 7.43 -4.29 15.63
N ARG A 106 7.68 -3.63 16.76
CA ARG A 106 6.68 -3.45 17.84
C ARG A 106 5.60 -2.42 17.53
N HIS A 107 5.84 -1.57 16.54
CA HIS A 107 5.01 -0.42 16.20
C HIS A 107 4.42 -0.54 14.80
N ILE A 108 5.22 -0.98 13.84
CA ILE A 108 4.84 -1.13 12.44
C ILE A 108 5.55 -2.34 11.83
N VAL A 109 4.82 -3.15 11.07
CA VAL A 109 5.37 -4.27 10.30
C VAL A 109 5.19 -3.98 8.81
N ASN A 110 6.19 -4.31 7.99
CA ASN A 110 6.08 -4.12 6.54
C ASN A 110 5.15 -5.19 5.96
N ASP A 111 4.18 -4.75 5.18
CA ASP A 111 3.30 -5.62 4.42
C ASP A 111 3.83 -5.63 2.97
N GLY A 112 4.81 -6.51 2.68
CA GLY A 112 5.42 -6.63 1.36
C GLY A 112 6.94 -6.49 1.35
N ALA A 113 7.48 -5.80 0.34
CA ALA A 113 8.91 -5.56 0.20
C ALA A 113 9.43 -4.57 1.27
N GLU A 114 10.71 -4.69 1.61
CA GLU A 114 11.34 -3.73 2.53
C GLU A 114 11.49 -2.36 1.86
N PRO A 115 11.14 -1.25 2.55
CA PRO A 115 11.33 0.09 2.02
C PRO A 115 12.79 0.38 1.65
N ARG A 116 12.99 0.96 0.47
CA ARG A 116 14.30 1.48 0.07
C ARG A 116 14.77 2.61 1.00
N TRP A 117 16.07 2.86 1.04
CA TRP A 117 16.62 4.02 1.73
C TRP A 117 16.26 5.33 1.02
N CYS A 118 16.02 6.38 1.81
CA CYS A 118 16.22 7.75 1.39
C CYS A 118 17.73 8.05 1.44
#